data_AF-A0A5S3W2Z2-F1
#
_entry.id   AF-A0A5S3W2Z2-F1
#
_cell.length_a   1.000
_cell.length_b   1.000
_cell.length_c   1.000
_cell.angle_alpha   90.00
_cell.angle_beta   90.00
_cell.angle_gamma   90.00
#
_symmetry.space_group_name_H-M   'P 1'
#
loop_
_entity.id
_entity.type
_entity.pdbx_description
1 polymer ?
#
loop_
_entity_poly.entity_id
_entity_poly.type
_entity_poly.pdbx_seq_one_letter_code
_entity_poly.pdbx_strand_id
1 'polypeptide(L)'
;WAKWSRPWTMAAWGFLTLGITIGSWWAYSELGWGGWWFWDPVENASLMPWLVATALLHSLAVTEKRGVFKSWTVLLAITAFSLCLLGTFIVRSGIIVSVHAFATDPDRGLYILSFLAVVVGGS
;
A
#
# COMPACT_ATOMS: atom_id res chain seq x y z
N TRP A 1 -6.00 -19.05 -11.84
CA TRP A 1 -5.71 -18.18 -10.69
C TRP A 1 -5.68 -16.70 -11.11
N ALA A 2 -4.85 -16.27 -12.09
CA ALA A 2 -4.74 -14.86 -12.48
C ALA A 2 -6.09 -14.19 -12.83
N LYS A 3 -6.95 -14.85 -13.63
CA LYS A 3 -8.32 -14.40 -13.94
C LYS A 3 -9.18 -14.14 -12.70
N TRP A 4 -9.06 -15.02 -11.69
CA TRP A 4 -9.81 -14.92 -10.45
C TRP A 4 -9.23 -13.85 -9.52
N SER A 5 -7.90 -13.69 -9.49
CA SER A 5 -7.22 -12.69 -8.66
C SER A 5 -7.43 -11.26 -9.17
N ARG A 6 -7.51 -11.07 -10.49
CA ARG A 6 -7.61 -9.75 -11.13
C ARG A 6 -8.75 -8.85 -10.63
N PRO A 7 -10.03 -9.29 -10.50
CA PRO A 7 -11.09 -8.44 -9.97
C PRO A 7 -10.84 -8.01 -8.52
N TRP A 8 -10.28 -8.87 -7.68
CA TRP A 8 -9.95 -8.54 -6.29
C TRP A 8 -8.81 -7.53 -6.20
N THR A 9 -7.75 -7.70 -7.00
CA THR A 9 -6.66 -6.72 -7.07
C THR A 9 -7.16 -5.37 -7.57
N MET A 10 -8.08 -5.35 -8.54
CA MET A 10 -8.67 -4.12 -9.07
C MET A 10 -9.55 -3.41 -8.03
N ALA A 11 -10.35 -4.16 -7.27
CA ALA A 11 -11.14 -3.60 -6.17
C ALA A 11 -10.23 -3.00 -5.09
N ALA A 12 -9.20 -3.72 -4.64
CA ALA A 12 -8.25 -3.25 -3.65
C ALA A 12 -7.49 -2.00 -4.12
N TRP A 13 -6.99 -2.01 -5.36
CA TRP A 13 -6.34 -0.85 -5.98
C TRP A 13 -7.29 0.34 -6.11
N GLY A 14 -8.56 0.11 -6.43
CA GLY A 14 -9.60 1.15 -6.50
C GLY A 14 -9.84 1.80 -5.15
N PHE A 15 -10.03 1.02 -4.08
CA PHE A 15 -10.18 1.56 -2.73
C PHE A 15 -8.94 2.31 -2.26
N LEU A 16 -7.74 1.81 -2.56
CA LEU A 16 -6.48 2.52 -2.23
C LEU A 16 -6.39 3.86 -2.97
N THR A 17 -6.72 3.88 -4.26
CA THR A 17 -6.75 5.10 -5.09
C THR A 17 -7.75 6.12 -4.54
N LEU A 18 -8.95 5.67 -4.16
CA LEU A 18 -9.96 6.53 -3.54
C LEU A 18 -9.47 7.07 -2.19
N GLY A 19 -8.87 6.22 -1.36
CA GLY A 19 -8.30 6.62 -0.07
C GLY A 19 -7.23 7.70 -0.21
N ILE A 20 -6.28 7.52 -1.14
CA ILE A 20 -5.24 8.52 -1.44
C ILE A 20 -5.89 9.82 -1.94
N THR A 21 -6.84 9.74 -2.87
CA THR A 21 -7.46 10.92 -3.47
C THR A 21 -8.26 11.74 -2.44
N ILE A 22 -9.06 11.07 -1.61
CA ILE A 22 -9.83 11.72 -0.54
C ILE A 22 -8.90 12.28 0.54
N GLY A 23 -7.84 11.54 0.88
CA GLY A 23 -6.80 12.00 1.81
C GLY A 23 -6.11 13.26 1.32
N SER A 24 -5.67 13.30 0.06
CA SER A 24 -5.07 14.49 -0.55
C SER A 24 -6.04 15.67 -0.59
N TRP A 25 -7.32 15.45 -0.90
CA TRP A 25 -8.34 16.50 -0.88
C TRP A 25 -8.52 17.10 0.52
N TRP A 26 -8.59 16.24 1.54
CA TRP A 26 -8.70 16.67 2.94
C TRP A 26 -7.45 17.43 3.39
N ALA A 27 -6.26 16.91 3.12
CA ALA A 27 -4.99 17.53 3.48
C ALA A 27 -4.83 18.92 2.84
N TYR A 28 -5.22 19.05 1.56
CA TYR A 28 -5.25 20.34 0.87
C TYR A 28 -6.18 21.35 1.56
N SER A 29 -7.36 20.89 1.98
CA SER A 29 -8.38 21.75 2.60
C SER A 29 -8.00 22.19 4.02
N GLU A 30 -7.38 21.31 4.81
CA GLU A 30 -7.11 21.54 6.24
C GLU A 30 -5.73 22.17 6.50
N LEU A 31 -4.70 21.70 5.78
CA LEU A 31 -3.31 22.12 6.01
C LEU A 31 -2.84 23.18 5.02
N GLY A 32 -3.71 23.61 4.09
CA GLY A 32 -3.48 24.73 3.18
C GLY A 32 -2.23 24.60 2.34
N TRP A 33 -1.79 23.37 2.06
CA TRP A 33 -0.53 23.07 1.38
C TRP A 33 -0.38 24.03 0.20
N GLY A 34 0.75 24.73 0.11
CA GLY A 34 1.06 25.67 -0.97
C GLY A 34 1.15 25.04 -2.37
N GLY A 35 0.50 23.90 -2.59
CA GLY A 35 0.43 23.04 -3.76
C GLY A 35 -0.11 21.65 -3.37
N TRP A 36 -0.54 20.86 -4.34
CA TRP A 36 -1.25 19.58 -4.15
C TRP A 36 -0.45 18.45 -3.44
N TRP A 37 0.86 18.59 -3.19
CA TRP A 37 1.75 17.52 -2.68
C TRP A 37 3.05 18.00 -1.98
N PHE A 38 3.08 17.94 -0.66
CA PHE A 38 4.21 18.10 0.27
C PHE A 38 4.78 16.76 0.82
N TRP A 39 4.29 15.61 0.35
CA TRP A 39 4.89 14.26 0.53
C TRP A 39 5.37 13.93 1.94
N ASP A 40 4.47 13.97 2.91
CA ASP A 40 4.85 13.55 4.26
C ASP A 40 4.91 12.00 4.36
N PRO A 41 5.53 11.44 5.41
CA PRO A 41 5.78 10.00 5.50
C PRO A 41 4.53 9.11 5.41
N VAL A 42 3.38 9.60 5.87
CA VAL A 42 2.10 8.86 5.84
C VAL A 42 1.58 8.77 4.41
N GLU A 43 1.64 9.85 3.64
CA GLU A 43 1.27 9.83 2.22
C GLU A 43 2.19 8.92 1.41
N ASN A 44 3.51 9.02 1.63
CA ASN A 44 4.50 8.17 0.97
C ASN A 44 4.27 6.68 1.24
N ALA A 45 3.93 6.33 2.50
CA ALA A 45 3.63 4.96 2.89
C ALA A 45 2.43 4.37 2.11
N SER A 46 1.44 5.19 1.75
CA SER A 46 0.30 4.74 0.94
C SER A 46 0.60 4.66 -0.57
N LEU A 47 1.54 5.48 -1.07
CA LEU A 47 1.94 5.48 -2.48
C LEU A 47 2.71 4.20 -2.87
N MET A 48 3.59 3.71 -1.99
CA MET A 48 4.43 2.53 -2.28
C MET A 48 3.61 1.29 -2.71
N PRO A 49 2.62 0.81 -1.93
CA PRO A 49 1.79 -0.32 -2.35
C PRO A 49 0.91 0.03 -3.56
N TRP A 50 0.54 1.30 -3.77
CA TRP A 50 -0.23 1.72 -4.95
C TRP A 50 0.56 1.53 -6.26
N LEU A 51 1.84 1.92 -6.27
CA LEU A 51 2.73 1.71 -7.43
C LEU A 51 2.92 0.23 -7.73
N VAL A 52 3.19 -0.59 -6.70
CA VAL A 52 3.38 -2.04 -6.88
C VAL A 52 2.07 -2.73 -7.27
N ALA A 53 0.93 -2.32 -6.71
CA ALA A 53 -0.39 -2.83 -7.11
C ALA A 53 -0.73 -2.46 -8.55
N THR A 54 -0.33 -1.27 -9.02
CA THR A 54 -0.47 -0.87 -10.43
C THR A 54 0.35 -1.79 -11.33
N ALA A 55 1.63 -2.06 -10.99
CA ALA A 55 2.45 -3.02 -11.71
C ALA A 55 1.84 -4.44 -11.69
N LEU A 56 1.30 -4.86 -10.55
CA LEU A 56 0.62 -6.14 -10.38
C LEU A 56 -0.60 -6.27 -11.30
N LEU A 57 -1.43 -5.24 -11.44
CA LEU A 57 -2.58 -5.26 -12.36
C LEU A 57 -2.16 -5.48 -13.81
N HIS A 58 -1.09 -4.84 -14.25
CA HIS A 58 -0.52 -5.03 -15.58
C HIS A 58 0.05 -6.44 -15.74
N SER A 59 0.79 -6.92 -14.74
CA SER A 59 1.35 -8.28 -14.72
C SER A 59 0.24 -9.34 -14.78
N LEU A 60 -0.83 -9.20 -13.99
CA LEU A 60 -1.99 -10.09 -13.98
C LEU A 60 -2.69 -10.13 -15.35
N ALA A 61 -2.85 -8.98 -16.02
CA ALA A 61 -3.48 -8.93 -17.34
C ALA A 61 -2.66 -9.70 -18.39
N VAL A 62 -1.33 -9.60 -18.34
CA VAL A 62 -0.44 -10.34 -19.26
C VAL A 62 -0.42 -11.82 -18.90
N THR A 63 -0.34 -12.16 -17.60
CA THR A 63 -0.36 -13.55 -17.11
C THR A 63 -1.67 -14.25 -17.47
N GLU A 64 -2.82 -13.57 -17.39
CA GLU A 64 -4.11 -14.09 -17.78
C GLU A 64 -4.20 -14.32 -19.30
N LYS A 65 -3.81 -13.34 -20.12
CA LYS A 65 -3.98 -13.40 -21.58
C LYS A 65 -2.94 -14.26 -22.30
N ARG A 66 -1.70 -14.25 -21.82
CA ARG A 66 -0.53 -14.84 -22.52
C ARG A 66 0.17 -15.93 -21.71
N GLY A 67 -0.17 -16.14 -20.44
CA GLY A 67 0.45 -17.16 -19.60
C GLY A 67 1.92 -16.91 -19.23
N VAL A 68 2.48 -15.75 -19.58
CA VAL A 68 3.86 -15.33 -19.24
C VAL A 68 3.89 -14.50 -17.95
N PHE A 69 5.06 -14.27 -17.35
CA PHE A 69 5.24 -13.49 -16.11
C PHE A 69 4.61 -14.03 -14.83
N LYS A 70 4.24 -15.33 -14.77
CA LYS A 70 3.65 -15.94 -13.55
C LYS A 70 4.45 -15.66 -12.28
N SER A 71 5.77 -15.89 -12.28
CA SER A 71 6.63 -15.64 -11.11
C SER A 71 6.68 -14.17 -10.73
N TRP A 72 6.73 -13.26 -11.71
CA TRP A 72 6.69 -11.81 -11.48
C TRP A 72 5.36 -11.37 -10.88
N THR A 73 4.25 -11.92 -11.35
CA THR A 73 2.93 -11.63 -10.79
C THR A 73 2.83 -12.07 -9.32
N VAL A 74 3.38 -13.23 -8.97
CA VAL A 74 3.42 -13.71 -7.57
C VAL A 74 4.31 -12.81 -6.72
N LEU A 75 5.51 -12.48 -7.21
CA LEU A 75 6.43 -11.58 -6.52
C LEU A 75 5.78 -10.21 -6.27
N LEU A 76 5.16 -9.61 -7.28
CA LEU A 76 4.46 -8.32 -7.14
C LEU A 76 3.29 -8.40 -6.16
N ALA A 77 2.59 -9.53 -6.06
CA ALA A 77 1.53 -9.72 -5.08
C ALA A 77 2.07 -9.77 -3.64
N ILE A 78 3.15 -10.51 -3.42
CA ILE A 78 3.83 -10.59 -2.11
C ILE A 78 4.38 -9.22 -1.73
N THR A 79 5.06 -8.53 -2.67
CA THR A 79 5.63 -7.19 -2.42
C THR A 79 4.54 -6.16 -2.14
N ALA A 80 3.44 -6.14 -2.90
CA ALA A 80 2.33 -5.21 -2.65
C ALA A 80 1.74 -5.42 -1.26
N PHE A 81 1.49 -6.67 -0.86
CA PHE A 81 0.98 -6.99 0.47
C PHE A 81 1.97 -6.62 1.58
N SER A 82 3.25 -6.92 1.38
CA SER A 82 4.33 -6.56 2.32
C SER A 82 4.42 -5.05 2.53
N LEU A 83 4.29 -4.27 1.45
CA LEU A 83 4.29 -2.81 1.52
C LEU A 83 3.06 -2.25 2.21
N CYS A 84 1.88 -2.88 2.08
CA CYS A 84 0.70 -2.51 2.88
C CYS A 84 0.96 -2.69 4.38
N LEU A 85 1.56 -3.81 4.79
CA LEU A 85 1.91 -4.06 6.18
C LEU A 85 2.98 -3.09 6.68
N LEU A 86 4.02 -2.86 5.88
CA LEU A 86 5.09 -1.92 6.20
C LEU A 86 4.56 -0.50 6.35
N GLY A 87 3.71 -0.05 5.42
CA GLY A 87 3.07 1.27 5.49
C GLY A 87 2.22 1.41 6.75
N THR A 88 1.44 0.37 7.10
CA THR A 88 0.64 0.36 8.33
C THR A 88 1.54 0.46 9.57
N PHE A 89 2.66 -0.28 9.60
CA PHE A 89 3.63 -0.19 10.69
C PHE A 89 4.24 1.21 10.79
N ILE A 90 4.70 1.79 9.67
CA ILE A 90 5.31 3.13 9.64
C ILE A 90 4.34 4.18 10.23
N VAL A 91 3.07 4.14 9.82
CA VAL A 91 2.07 5.15 10.22
C VAL A 91 1.61 4.97 11.67
N ARG A 92 1.60 3.73 12.20
CA ARG A 92 1.02 3.42 13.53
C ARG A 92 2.03 3.23 14.65
N SER A 93 3.28 2.89 14.33
CA SER A 93 4.33 2.63 15.33
C SER A 93 4.82 3.88 16.07
N GLY A 94 4.60 5.08 15.52
CA GLY A 94 5.15 6.32 16.06
C GLY A 94 6.66 6.48 15.84
N ILE A 95 7.28 5.64 15.00
CA ILE A 95 8.73 5.68 14.75
C ILE A 95 9.13 6.84 13.82
N ILE A 96 8.20 7.35 13.01
CA ILE A 96 8.38 8.49 12.11
C ILE A 96 7.42 9.62 12.51
N VAL A 97 7.91 10.86 12.48
CA VAL A 97 7.10 12.06 12.71
C VAL A 97 6.36 12.45 11.43
N SER A 98 5.06 12.70 11.54
CA SER A 98 4.20 13.15 10.44
C SER A 98 3.06 14.00 11.02
N VAL A 99 2.61 15.00 10.27
CA VAL A 99 1.44 15.81 10.63
C VAL A 99 0.12 15.04 10.48
N HIS A 100 0.15 13.93 9.71
CA HIS A 100 -0.96 13.01 9.49
C HIS A 100 -0.89 11.75 10.37
N ALA A 101 0.05 11.69 11.33
CA ALA A 101 0.12 10.59 12.28
C ALA A 101 -0.96 10.76 13.35
N PHE A 102 -2.06 10.00 13.21
CA PHE A 102 -3.13 9.92 14.20
C PHE A 102 -3.11 8.56 14.90
N ALA A 103 -3.48 8.51 16.19
CA ALA A 103 -3.60 7.27 16.98
C ALA A 103 -2.34 6.37 16.89
N THR A 104 -1.19 6.95 17.24
CA THR A 104 0.06 6.21 17.43
C THR A 104 -0.02 5.35 18.69
N ASP A 105 0.28 4.06 18.57
CA ASP A 105 0.22 3.09 19.66
C ASP A 105 1.38 2.10 19.46
N PRO A 106 2.51 2.28 20.17
CA PRO A 106 3.70 1.43 20.01
C PRO A 106 3.44 -0.06 20.21
N ASP A 107 2.51 -0.42 21.10
CA ASP A 107 2.16 -1.83 21.37
C ASP A 107 1.46 -2.48 20.17
N ARG A 108 0.58 -1.72 19.48
CA ARG A 108 0.00 -2.16 18.20
C ARG A 108 1.04 -2.20 17.09
N GLY A 109 2.00 -1.28 17.10
CA GLY A 109 3.14 -1.27 16.18
C GLY A 109 3.95 -2.57 16.27
N LEU A 110 4.26 -3.02 17.48
CA LEU A 110 4.97 -4.29 17.75
C LEU A 110 4.19 -5.51 17.23
N TYR A 111 2.87 -5.55 17.43
CA TYR A 111 2.03 -6.61 16.86
C TYR A 111 2.12 -6.64 15.33
N ILE A 112 1.98 -5.49 14.66
CA ILE A 112 2.04 -5.38 13.20
C ILE A 112 3.43 -5.79 12.69
N LEU A 113 4.50 -5.38 13.36
CA LEU A 113 5.88 -5.76 13.01
C LEU A 113 6.09 -7.28 13.10
N SER A 114 5.59 -7.90 14.16
CA SER A 114 5.65 -9.35 14.36
C SER A 114 4.88 -10.09 13.27
N PHE A 115 3.68 -9.61 12.94
CA PHE A 115 2.86 -10.16 11.87
C PHE A 115 3.54 -10.02 10.49
N LEU A 116 4.12 -8.85 10.22
CA LEU A 116 4.91 -8.62 9.00
C LEU A 116 6.08 -9.58 8.90
N ALA A 117 6.86 -9.75 9.97
CA ALA A 117 8.02 -10.65 9.97
C ALA A 117 7.62 -12.10 9.69
N VAL A 118 6.52 -12.58 10.29
CA VAL A 118 6.02 -13.95 10.08
C VAL A 118 5.52 -14.15 8.65
N VAL A 119 4.68 -13.22 8.15
CA VAL A 119 4.04 -13.40 6.85
C VAL A 119 5.05 -13.18 5.72
N VAL A 120 5.84 -12.11 5.77
CA VAL A 120 6.82 -11.80 4.73
C VAL A 120 8.01 -12.76 4.79
N GLY A 121 8.49 -13.12 5.97
CA GLY A 121 9.61 -14.04 6.13
C GLY A 121 9.30 -15.48 5.68
N GLY A 122 8.02 -15.86 5.61
CA GLY A 122 7.58 -17.18 5.13
C GLY A 122 7.04 -17.21 3.70
N SER A 123 7.05 -16.09 2.97
CA SER A 123 6.55 -15.93 1.59
C SER A 123 7.61 -16.25 0.54
#